data_AF-A0A845E5W9-F1
#
_entry.id   AF-A0A845E5W9-F1
#
_cell.length_a   1.000
_cell.length_b   1.000
_cell.length_c   1.000
_cell.angle_alpha   90.00
_cell.angle_beta   90.00
_cell.angle_gamma   90.00
#
_symmetry.space_group_name_H-M   'P 1'
#
loop_
_entity.id
_entity.type
_entity.pdbx_description
1 polymer ?
#
loop_
_entity_poly.entity_id
_entity_poly.type
_entity_poly.pdbx_seq_one_letter_code
_entity_poly.pdbx_strand_id
1 'polypeptide(L)' 'MVAEIDLNENAAYVVIDGQLTKVLPKKFGTDEIHWKDGKVLDVVRSERHRLKGQSEI' A
#
# COMPACT_ATOMS: atom_id res chain seq x y z
N MET A 1 -17.53 12.48 7.20
CA MET A 1 -16.31 12.38 8.03
C MET A 1 -15.13 12.81 7.18
N VAL A 2 -14.17 13.54 7.76
CA VAL A 2 -12.97 14.02 7.06
C VAL A 2 -11.77 13.44 7.81
N ALA A 3 -10.76 13.01 7.08
CA ALA A 3 -9.48 12.56 7.64
C ALA A 3 -8.37 13.50 7.14
N GLU A 4 -7.44 13.82 8.03
CA GLU A 4 -6.24 14.58 7.67
C GLU A 4 -5.13 13.60 7.26
N ILE A 5 -4.43 13.91 6.17
CA ILE A 5 -3.28 13.15 5.69
C ILE A 5 -2.06 14.08 5.64
N ASP A 6 -0.91 13.55 6.05
CA ASP A 6 0.36 14.25 5.87
C ASP A 6 0.87 14.02 4.44
N LEU A 7 1.05 15.11 3.70
CA LEU A 7 1.55 15.11 2.33
C LEU A 7 3.09 15.14 2.25
N ASN A 8 3.78 15.31 3.38
CA ASN A 8 5.24 15.28 3.45
C ASN A 8 5.80 13.86 3.58
N GLU A 9 4.92 12.86 3.73
CA GLU A 9 5.29 11.46 3.87
C GLU A 9 4.79 10.62 2.71
N ASN A 10 5.63 9.70 2.22
CA ASN A 10 5.21 8.69 1.26
C ASN A 10 4.32 7.66 1.99
N ALA A 11 3.11 7.43 1.50
CA ALA A 11 2.22 6.38 1.99
C ALA A 11 1.14 6.04 0.96
N ALA A 12 0.56 4.85 1.09
CA ALA A 12 -0.72 4.52 0.48
C ALA A 12 -1.80 4.56 1.57
N TYR A 13 -3.03 4.92 1.20
CA TYR A 13 -4.15 5.02 2.12
C TYR A 13 -5.31 4.16 1.62
N VAL A 14 -5.88 3.36 2.51
CA VAL A 14 -7.02 2.47 2.22
C VAL A 14 -8.20 2.91 3.08
N VAL A 15 -9.36 3.13 2.46
CA VAL A 15 -10.59 3.53 3.15
C VAL A 15 -11.63 2.41 3.03
N ILE A 16 -12.11 1.91 4.17
CA ILE A 16 -13.16 0.87 4.22
C ILE A 16 -14.16 1.25 5.31
N ASP A 17 -15.44 1.37 4.94
CA ASP A 17 -16.54 1.65 5.87
C ASP A 17 -16.29 2.85 6.80
N GLY A 18 -15.66 3.89 6.23
CA GLY A 18 -15.30 5.13 6.92
C GLY A 18 -13.95 5.09 7.66
N GLN A 19 -13.32 3.93 7.83
CA GLN A 19 -12.01 3.85 8.48
C GLN A 19 -10.87 4.03 7.48
N LEU A 20 -9.94 4.94 7.79
CA LEU A 20 -8.71 5.18 7.03
C LEU A 20 -7.57 4.36 7.65
N THR A 21 -6.95 3.49 6.84
CA THR A 21 -5.75 2.75 7.21
C THR A 21 -4.57 3.25 6.39
N LYS A 22 -3.50 3.70 7.07
CA LYS A 22 -2.25 4.12 6.44
C LYS A 22 -1.35 2.90 6.21
N VAL A 23 -0.94 2.71 4.96
CA VAL A 23 0.00 1.67 4.54
C VAL A 23 1.36 2.32 4.31
N LEU A 24 2.31 2.01 5.19
CA LEU A 24 3.67 2.54 5.10
C LEU A 24 4.42 1.94 3.90
N PRO A 25 5.23 2.75 3.20
CA PRO A 25 6.02 2.29 2.07
C PRO A 25 7.05 1.26 2.53
N LYS A 26 7.26 0.25 1.69
CA LYS A 26 8.35 -0.73 1.84
C LYS A 26 9.56 -0.26 1.02
N LYS A 27 10.76 -0.77 1.34
CA LYS A 27 11.99 -0.44 0.59
C LYS A 27 11.87 -0.86 -0.89
N PHE A 28 11.28 -2.03 -1.15
CA PHE A 28 11.05 -2.57 -2.49
C PHE A 28 9.91 -3.60 -2.45
N GLY A 29 9.19 -3.77 -3.57
CA GLY A 29 8.15 -4.80 -3.72
C GLY A 29 6.88 -4.27 -4.39
N THR A 30 5.80 -5.02 -4.23
CA THR A 30 4.48 -4.69 -4.77
C THR A 30 3.43 -4.86 -3.66
N ASP A 31 2.43 -3.99 -3.65
CA ASP A 31 1.19 -4.17 -2.91
C ASP A 31 0.07 -4.38 -3.94
N GLU A 32 -0.73 -5.43 -3.79
CA GLU A 32 -1.86 -5.76 -4.66
C GLU A 32 -3.17 -5.54 -3.90
N ILE A 33 -4.13 -4.84 -4.51
CA ILE A 33 -5.42 -4.52 -3.90
C ILE A 33 -6.48 -5.38 -4.56
N HIS A 34 -7.16 -6.22 -3.79
CA HIS A 34 -8.30 -6.97 -4.29
C HIS A 34 -9.60 -6.25 -3.94
N TRP A 35 -10.42 -6.04 -4.97
CA TRP A 35 -11.72 -5.41 -4.84
C TRP A 35 -12.82 -6.47 -4.82
N LYS A 36 -13.82 -6.26 -3.97
CA LYS A 36 -15.04 -7.07 -3.97
C LYS A 36 -16.23 -6.19 -3.59
N ASP A 37 -17.29 -6.25 -4.39
CA ASP A 37 -18.55 -5.53 -4.16
C ASP A 37 -18.35 -4.01 -3.93
N GLY A 38 -17.43 -3.40 -4.69
CA GLY A 38 -17.12 -1.97 -4.60
C GLY A 38 -16.30 -1.56 -3.38
N LYS A 39 -15.82 -2.51 -2.59
CA LYS A 39 -14.97 -2.29 -1.42
C LYS A 39 -13.60 -2.95 -1.61
N VAL A 40 -12.59 -2.42 -0.92
CA VAL A 40 -11.33 -3.14 -0.75
C VAL A 40 -11.60 -4.34 0.15
N LEU A 41 -11.31 -5.54 -0.35
CA LEU A 41 -11.44 -6.80 0.40
C LEU A 41 -10.17 -7.06 1.19
N ASP A 42 -9.03 -7.00 0.51
CA ASP A 42 -7.72 -7.23 1.09
C ASP A 42 -6.64 -6.43 0.35
N VAL A 43 -5.48 -6.33 1.00
CA VAL A 43 -4.24 -5.81 0.40
C VAL A 43 -3.14 -6.82 0.66
N VAL A 44 -2.68 -7.48 -0.40
CA VAL A 44 -1.58 -8.44 -0.33
C VAL A 44 -0.27 -7.68 -0.44
N ARG A 45 0.55 -7.77 0.62
CA ARG A 45 1.84 -7.08 0.70
C ARG A 45 2.97 -8.07 0.43
N SER A 46 3.58 -7.97 -0.75
CA SER A 46 4.67 -8.87 -1.16
C SER A 46 6.01 -8.14 -1.18
N GLU A 47 7.06 -8.78 -0.66
CA GLU A 47 8.44 -8.35 -0.83
C GLU A 47 9.04 -9.04 -2.05
N ARG A 48 9.80 -8.30 -2.86
CA ARG A 48 10.43 -8.84 -4.07
C ARG A 48 11.93 -8.95 -3.88
N HIS A 49 12.40 -10.13 -3.51
CA HIS A 49 13.83 -10.42 -3.40
C HIS A 49 14.39 -10.82 -4.77
N ARG A 50 15.30 -10.01 -5.31
CA ARG A 50 15.97 -10.31 -6.59
C ARG A 50 17.21 -11.16 -6.32
N LEU A 51 17.20 -12.43 -6.73
CA LEU A 51 18.24 -13.39 -6.37
C LEU A 51 19.56 -13.21 -7.15
N LYS A 52 19.51 -12.67 -8.39
CA LYS A 52 20.69 -12.24 -9.17
C LYS A 52 20.32 -11.13 -10.17
N GLY A 53 21.19 -10.12 -10.28
CA GLY A 53 21.20 -9.13 -11.37
C GLY A 53 20.64 -7.75 -11.02
N GLN A 54 21.52 -6.75 -11.22
CA GLN A 54 21.36 -5.29 -11.14
C GLN A 54 21.36 -4.68 -9.73
N SER A 55 22.50 -4.08 -9.41
CA SER A 55 22.69 -3.08 -8.35
C SER A 55 21.58 -2.03 -8.41
N GLU A 56 21.12 -1.59 -7.24
CA GLU A 56 20.12 -0.52 -7.06
C GLU A 56 20.47 0.67 -7.97
N ILE A 57 19.52 1.10 -8.82
CA ILE A 57 19.54 2.44 -9.46
C ILE A 57 18.88 3.39 -8.47
#